data_AF-A0AAN8CT19-F1
#
_entry.id   AF-A0AAN8CT19-F1
#
_cell.length_a   1.000
_cell.length_b   1.000
_cell.length_c   1.000
_cell.angle_alpha   90.00
_cell.angle_beta   90.00
_cell.angle_gamma   90.00
#
_symmetry.space_group_name_H-M   'P 1'
#
loop_
_entity.id
_entity.type
_entity.pdbx_description
1 polymer ?
#
loop_
_entity_poly.entity_id
_entity_poly.type
_entity_poly.pdbx_seq_one_letter_code
_entity_poly.pdbx_strand_id
1 'polypeptide(L)'
;MERWPSLQEWIVISYIITLGLEKVRQILMSEPGKLKQKINVWMEDYWNITDMAAIAVFLLGLLLRLQSEPSMGYGRVIYCVDIIFWYIRVLDIFGVNKYLGPYVMMIGKMVRHSYM
;
A
#
# COMPACT_ATOMS: atom_id res chain seq x y z
N MET A 1 -12.81 -1.40 24.01
CA MET A 1 -13.35 -0.96 22.71
C MET A 1 -14.31 -2.01 22.20
N GLU A 2 -15.34 -1.61 21.46
CA GLU A 2 -16.24 -2.59 20.84
C GLU A 2 -15.48 -3.48 19.85
N ARG A 3 -15.80 -4.78 19.87
CA ARG A 3 -15.18 -5.83 19.04
C ARG A 3 -15.43 -5.59 17.55
N TRP A 4 -16.53 -4.91 17.24
CA TRP A 4 -17.04 -4.76 15.88
C TRP A 4 -16.46 -3.49 15.23
N PRO A 5 -16.06 -3.57 13.95
CA PRO A 5 -15.56 -2.40 13.24
C PRO A 5 -16.66 -1.36 13.08
N SER A 6 -16.30 -0.09 13.18
CA SER A 6 -17.18 1.02 12.79
C SER A 6 -17.50 0.92 11.29
N LEU A 7 -18.62 1.50 10.86
CA LEU A 7 -18.97 1.62 9.43
C LEU A 7 -17.83 2.25 8.62
N GLN A 8 -17.12 3.22 9.19
CA GLN A 8 -15.96 3.85 8.55
C GLN A 8 -14.81 2.86 8.31
N GLU A 9 -14.54 1.99 9.29
CA GLU A 9 -13.50 0.97 9.16
C GLU A 9 -13.89 -0.06 8.11
N TRP A 10 -15.16 -0.47 8.05
CA TRP A 10 -15.67 -1.35 7.01
C TRP A 10 -15.50 -0.80 5.60
N ILE A 11 -15.74 0.51 5.41
CA ILE A 11 -15.53 1.17 4.12
C ILE A 11 -14.05 1.09 3.72
N VAL A 12 -13.12 1.42 4.63
CA VAL A 12 -11.68 1.35 4.37
C VAL A 12 -11.24 -0.08 4.04
N ILE A 13 -11.67 -1.05 4.84
CA ILE A 13 -11.35 -2.47 4.63
C ILE A 13 -11.82 -2.92 3.23
N SER A 14 -13.06 -2.58 2.86
CA SER A 14 -13.60 -2.93 1.55
C SER A 14 -12.78 -2.30 0.41
N TYR A 15 -12.38 -1.04 0.57
CA TYR A 15 -11.55 -0.32 -0.40
C TYR A 15 -10.17 -0.96 -0.57
N ILE A 16 -9.50 -1.33 0.52
CA ILE A 16 -8.18 -2.00 0.46
C ILE A 16 -8.30 -3.38 -0.20
N ILE A 17 -9.34 -4.14 0.10
CA ILE A 17 -9.58 -5.44 -0.53
C ILE A 17 -9.78 -5.28 -2.03
N THR A 18 -10.60 -4.32 -2.46
CA THR A 18 -10.80 -4.03 -3.90
C THR A 18 -9.48 -3.64 -4.57
N LEU A 19 -8.64 -2.82 -3.91
CA LEU A 19 -7.33 -2.46 -4.43
C LEU A 19 -6.40 -3.69 -4.56
N GLY A 20 -6.41 -4.59 -3.57
CA GLY A 20 -5.65 -5.85 -3.62
C GLY A 20 -6.07 -6.73 -4.80
N LEU A 21 -7.38 -6.85 -5.05
CA LEU A 21 -7.90 -7.57 -6.21
C LEU A 21 -7.43 -6.94 -7.54
N GLU A 22 -7.38 -5.61 -7.63
CA GLU A 22 -6.88 -4.91 -8.81
C GLU A 22 -5.39 -5.21 -9.07
N LYS A 23 -4.57 -5.28 -8.00
CA LYS A 23 -3.16 -5.69 -8.14
C LYS A 23 -3.02 -7.14 -8.57
N VAL A 24 -3.85 -8.05 -8.06
CA VAL A 24 -3.89 -9.45 -8.53
C VAL A 24 -4.26 -9.50 -10.01
N ARG A 25 -5.27 -8.74 -10.44
CA ARG A 25 -5.67 -8.62 -11.86
C ARG A 25 -4.50 -8.12 -12.73
N GLN A 26 -3.76 -7.11 -12.26
CA GLN A 26 -2.59 -6.56 -12.95
C GLN A 26 -1.50 -7.62 -13.13
N ILE A 27 -1.22 -8.41 -12.09
CA ILE A 27 -0.25 -9.52 -12.16
C ILE A 27 -0.72 -10.57 -13.18
N LEU A 28 -2.02 -10.92 -13.20
CA LEU A 28 -2.54 -11.90 -14.15
C LEU A 28 -2.44 -11.44 -15.62
N MET A 29 -2.67 -10.15 -15.88
CA MET A 29 -2.65 -9.55 -17.22
C MET A 29 -1.23 -9.32 -17.78
N SER A 30 -0.19 -9.41 -16.95
CA SER A 30 1.20 -9.20 -17.40
C SER A 30 1.62 -10.20 -18.49
N GLU A 31 2.46 -9.78 -19.44
CA GLU A 31 2.74 -10.47 -20.71
C GLU A 31 3.30 -11.93 -20.63
N PRO A 32 4.09 -12.34 -19.62
CA PRO A 32 4.68 -13.69 -19.59
C PRO A 32 3.65 -14.82 -19.38
N GLY A 33 3.82 -15.98 -20.03
CA GLY A 33 2.95 -17.15 -19.81
C GLY A 33 3.20 -17.91 -18.48
N LYS A 34 4.38 -17.77 -17.87
CA LYS A 34 4.75 -18.43 -16.60
C LYS A 34 4.55 -17.49 -15.41
N LEU A 35 3.78 -17.91 -14.40
CA LEU A 35 3.44 -17.11 -13.21
C LEU A 35 4.66 -16.56 -12.46
N LYS A 36 5.75 -17.34 -12.34
CA LYS A 36 6.98 -16.88 -11.68
C LYS A 36 7.65 -15.72 -12.42
N GLN A 37 7.64 -15.73 -13.76
CA GLN A 37 8.17 -14.63 -14.56
C GLN A 37 7.26 -13.40 -14.52
N LYS A 38 5.93 -13.60 -14.54
CA LYS A 38 4.96 -12.50 -14.36
C LYS A 38 5.23 -11.71 -13.08
N ILE A 39 5.39 -12.40 -11.95
CA ILE A 39 5.67 -11.77 -10.66
C ILE A 39 7.02 -11.06 -10.67
N ASN A 40 8.05 -11.67 -11.26
CA ASN A 40 9.39 -11.09 -11.28
C ASN A 40 9.44 -9.78 -12.09
N VAL A 41 8.75 -9.75 -13.25
CA VAL A 41 8.62 -8.53 -14.08
C VAL A 41 7.79 -7.47 -13.36
N TRP A 42 6.69 -7.88 -12.72
CA TRP A 42 5.84 -6.94 -11.98
C TRP A 42 6.54 -6.30 -10.78
N MET A 43 7.44 -7.04 -10.11
CA MET A 43 8.26 -6.57 -8.99
C MET A 43 9.39 -5.63 -9.41
N GLU A 44 9.67 -5.45 -10.70
CA GLU A 44 10.72 -4.53 -11.17
C GLU A 44 10.33 -3.05 -10.96
N ASP A 45 9.03 -2.76 -10.94
CA ASP A 45 8.49 -1.45 -10.59
C ASP A 45 8.49 -1.26 -9.07
N TYR A 46 9.32 -0.32 -8.60
CA TYR A 46 9.38 0.06 -7.18
C TYR A 46 8.00 0.45 -6.61
N TRP A 47 7.16 1.12 -7.39
CA TRP A 47 5.81 1.51 -6.98
C TRP A 47 4.88 0.32 -6.74
N ASN A 48 5.04 -0.76 -7.50
CA ASN A 48 4.28 -1.98 -7.32
C ASN A 48 4.70 -2.70 -6.02
N ILE A 49 6.00 -2.74 -5.73
CA ILE A 49 6.50 -3.28 -4.46
C ILE A 49 5.94 -2.50 -3.27
N THR A 50 5.98 -1.17 -3.30
CA THR A 50 5.47 -0.33 -2.21
C THR A 50 3.97 -0.53 -1.99
N ASP A 51 3.19 -0.67 -3.07
CA ASP A 51 1.75 -0.93 -2.97
C ASP A 51 1.44 -2.31 -2.38
N MET A 52 2.21 -3.34 -2.77
CA MET A 52 2.07 -4.68 -2.18
C MET A 52 2.42 -4.68 -0.70
N ALA A 53 3.47 -3.96 -0.31
CA ALA A 53 3.87 -3.81 1.09
C ALA A 53 2.77 -3.09 1.90
N ALA A 54 2.18 -2.02 1.37
CA ALA A 54 1.07 -1.30 2.01
C ALA A 54 -0.13 -2.22 2.27
N ILE A 55 -0.57 -2.97 1.24
CA ILE A 55 -1.70 -3.90 1.37
C ILE A 55 -1.37 -5.01 2.38
N ALA A 56 -0.16 -5.56 2.35
CA ALA A 56 0.25 -6.62 3.28
C ALA A 56 0.28 -6.13 4.74
N VAL A 57 0.84 -4.94 4.99
CA VAL A 57 0.88 -4.33 6.33
C VAL A 57 -0.53 -4.03 6.84
N PHE A 58 -1.42 -3.51 5.99
CA PHE A 58 -2.83 -3.31 6.34
C PHE A 58 -3.54 -4.62 6.73
N LEU A 59 -3.34 -5.69 5.95
CA LEU A 59 -3.92 -7.01 6.25
C LEU A 59 -3.37 -7.59 7.56
N LEU A 60 -2.08 -7.45 7.83
CA LEU A 60 -1.48 -7.86 9.10
C LEU A 60 -2.07 -7.06 10.28
N GLY A 61 -2.22 -5.75 10.14
CA GLY A 61 -2.87 -4.90 11.13
C GLY A 61 -4.33 -5.30 11.37
N LEU A 62 -5.04 -5.69 10.32
CA LEU A 62 -6.41 -6.21 10.39
C LEU A 62 -6.50 -7.55 11.12
N LEU A 63 -5.63 -8.51 10.79
CA LEU A 63 -5.59 -9.81 11.47
C LEU A 63 -5.32 -9.65 12.97
N LEU A 64 -4.35 -8.79 13.33
CA LEU A 64 -4.03 -8.49 14.73
C LEU A 64 -5.16 -7.76 15.45
N ARG A 65 -5.99 -6.99 14.73
CA ARG A 65 -7.18 -6.35 15.27
C ARG A 65 -8.34 -7.34 15.51
N LEU A 66 -8.45 -8.40 14.72
CA LEU A 66 -9.45 -9.46 14.96
C LEU A 66 -9.09 -10.35 16.16
N GLN A 67 -7.82 -10.40 16.57
CA GLN A 67 -7.37 -11.12 17.78
C GLN A 67 -7.77 -10.39 19.08
N SER A 68 -8.02 -11.17 20.15
CA SER A 68 -8.31 -10.65 21.50
C SER A 68 -7.08 -10.02 22.18
N GLU A 69 -7.32 -9.20 23.21
CA GLU A 69 -6.28 -8.62 24.10
C GLU A 69 -5.21 -9.65 24.46
N PRO A 70 -3.89 -9.34 24.33
CA PRO A 70 -3.27 -8.01 24.26
C PRO A 70 -2.92 -7.49 22.84
N SER A 71 -3.28 -8.22 21.78
CA SER A 71 -2.86 -7.90 20.41
C SER A 71 -3.51 -6.65 19.80
N MET A 72 -4.59 -6.15 20.40
CA MET A 72 -5.35 -5.00 19.90
C MET A 72 -4.54 -3.68 19.93
N GLY A 73 -3.63 -3.54 20.90
CA GLY A 73 -2.70 -2.41 20.96
C GLY A 73 -1.72 -2.38 19.78
N TYR A 74 -1.20 -3.55 19.40
CA TYR A 74 -0.26 -3.67 18.28
C TYR A 74 -0.91 -3.36 16.93
N GLY A 75 -2.16 -3.77 16.71
CA GLY A 75 -2.90 -3.44 15.49
C GLY A 75 -3.04 -1.93 15.25
N ARG A 76 -3.18 -1.13 16.32
CA ARG A 76 -3.24 0.34 16.22
C ARG A 76 -1.92 0.94 15.78
N VAL A 77 -0.81 0.48 16.37
CA VAL A 77 0.53 0.94 16.02
C VAL A 77 0.82 0.62 14.55
N ILE A 78 0.42 -0.58 14.09
CA ILE A 78 0.57 -0.97 12.70
C ILE A 78 -0.22 -0.05 11.78
N TYR A 79 -1.47 0.29 12.09
CA TYR A 79 -2.23 1.25 11.28
C TYR A 79 -1.62 2.66 11.25
N CYS A 80 -1.02 3.10 12.36
CA CYS A 80 -0.31 4.39 12.39
C CYS A 80 0.93 4.41 11.48
N VAL A 81 1.58 3.27 11.27
CA VAL A 81 2.70 3.16 10.31
C VAL A 81 2.18 2.97 8.90
N ASP A 82 1.09 2.20 8.75
CA ASP A 82 0.47 1.89 7.46
C ASP A 82 0.03 3.14 6.69
N ILE A 83 -0.50 4.16 7.38
CA ILE A 83 -0.91 5.43 6.75
C ILE A 83 0.24 6.12 5.98
N ILE A 84 1.49 5.91 6.39
CA ILE A 84 2.66 6.47 5.70
C ILE A 84 2.78 5.89 4.29
N PHE A 85 2.54 4.58 4.13
CA PHE A 85 2.56 3.94 2.82
C PHE A 85 1.43 4.46 1.92
N TRP A 86 0.25 4.69 2.48
CA TRP A 86 -0.86 5.30 1.75
C TRP A 86 -0.53 6.73 1.29
N TYR A 87 0.18 7.52 2.09
CA TYR A 87 0.63 8.85 1.64
C TYR A 87 1.64 8.78 0.49
N ILE A 88 2.58 7.82 0.51
CA ILE A 88 3.50 7.60 -0.61
C ILE A 88 2.72 7.27 -1.89
N ARG A 89 1.67 6.45 -1.80
CA ARG A 89 0.78 6.15 -2.93
C ARG A 89 0.05 7.39 -3.45
N VAL A 90 -0.44 8.26 -2.56
CA VAL A 90 -1.08 9.52 -2.95
C VAL A 90 -0.09 10.44 -3.69
N LEU A 91 1.17 10.47 -3.25
CA LEU A 91 2.23 11.24 -3.93
C LEU A 91 2.52 10.71 -5.35
N ASP A 92 2.47 9.39 -5.56
CA ASP A 92 2.60 8.80 -6.91
C ASP A 92 1.52 9.30 -7.86
N ILE A 93 0.27 9.32 -7.40
CA ILE A 93 -0.88 9.82 -8.16
C ILE A 93 -0.71 11.30 -8.50
N PHE A 94 -0.21 12.10 -7.56
CA PHE A 94 0.11 13.51 -7.82
C PHE A 94 1.32 13.71 -8.73
N GLY A 95 2.23 12.73 -8.78
CA GLY A 95 3.38 12.69 -9.68
C GLY A 95 3.00 12.81 -11.16
N VAL A 96 1.82 12.32 -11.53
CA VAL A 96 1.31 12.33 -12.91
C VAL A 96 0.58 13.64 -13.26
N ASN A 97 0.20 14.45 -12.26
CA ASN A 97 -0.49 15.71 -12.49
C ASN A 97 0.46 16.76 -13.10
N LYS A 98 -0.01 17.49 -14.13
CA LYS A 98 0.77 18.52 -14.85
C LYS A 98 1.39 19.58 -13.94
N TYR A 99 0.69 19.95 -12.87
CA TYR A 99 1.15 20.99 -11.94
C TYR A 99 1.92 20.43 -10.74
N LEU A 100 1.51 19.30 -10.17
CA LEU A 100 2.11 18.74 -8.96
C LEU A 100 3.27 17.79 -9.24
N GLY A 101 3.30 17.16 -10.41
CA GLY A 101 4.35 16.22 -10.82
C GLY A 101 5.77 16.78 -10.74
N PRO A 102 6.03 18.00 -11.26
CA PRO A 102 7.34 18.64 -11.13
C PRO A 102 7.80 18.82 -9.68
N TYR A 103 6.87 19.13 -8.75
CA TYR A 103 7.19 19.28 -7.33
C TYR A 103 7.56 17.94 -6.68
N VAL A 104 6.80 16.88 -6.95
CA VAL A 104 7.10 15.53 -6.43
C VAL A 104 8.45 15.04 -6.97
N MET A 105 8.72 15.26 -8.26
CA MET A 105 10.02 14.91 -8.86
C MET A 105 11.18 15.70 -8.24
N MET A 106 10.97 16.98 -7.93
CA MET A 106 11.99 17.81 -7.30
C MET A 106 12.32 17.31 -5.89
N ILE A 107 11.32 17.01 -5.07
CA ILE A 107 11.51 16.42 -3.73
C ILE A 107 12.28 15.09 -3.85
N GLY A 108 11.89 14.21 -4.76
CA GLY A 108 12.58 12.94 -4.98
C GLY A 108 14.04 13.07 -5.46
N LYS A 109 14.39 14.17 -6.15
CA LYS A 109 15.78 14.49 -6.50
C LYS A 109 16.57 14.99 -5.29
N MET A 110 16.00 15.86 -4.47
CA MET A 110 16.65 16.37 -3.26
C MET A 110 16.95 15.25 -2.26
N VAL A 111 15.95 14.39 -2.02
CA VAL A 111 16.08 13.22 -1.14
C VAL A 111 17.25 12.34 -1.58
N ARG A 112 17.33 11.97 -2.86
CA ARG A 112 18.46 11.16 -3.38
C ARG A 112 19.82 11.83 -3.21
N HIS A 113 19.91 13.15 -3.37
CA HIS A 113 21.15 13.87 -3.18
C HIS A 113 21.59 13.91 -1.71
N SER A 114 20.66 13.92 -0.75
CA SER A 114 21.01 13.91 0.68
C SER A 114 21.57 12.57 1.19
N TYR A 115 21.36 11.46 0.46
CA TYR A 115 21.88 10.14 0.84
C TYR A 115 23.13 9.72 0.03
N MET A 116 23.59 10.55 -0.90
CA MET A 116 24.84 10.39 -1.66
C MET A 116 25.93 11.30 -1.10
#